data_AF-A0A7Y1VMD8-F1
#
_entry.id   AF-A0A7Y1VMD8-F1
#
_cell.length_a   1.000
_cell.length_b   1.000
_cell.length_c   1.000
_cell.angle_alpha   90.00
_cell.angle_beta   90.00
_cell.angle_gamma   90.00
#
_symmetry.space_group_name_H-M   'P 1'
#
loop_
_entity.id
_entity.type
_entity.pdbx_description
1 polymer ?
#
loop_
_entity_poly.entity_id
_entity_poly.type
_entity_poly.pdbx_seq_one_letter_code
_entity_poly.pdbx_strand_id
1 'polypeptide(L)'
;MIQRFFLLCSGADTQILEDCSPGERTKYAGIGATVFFTAVMAFLAGGYALYTVFDSVWIALGFGLVWGLLIFNLDRYIVSTIKKSDNKWSEIWQATPRFILAVIIAVVIAKPLELKIFEKEIDRVLLEQKNDFTLANKDQIAQQYSPVIGNLESEIQVLKDEVDSKETETNELYETYIAEAEGRKGTMLVGKGPVYSEKRQKHDAYLAELSELKSTNKEKIAAIETQIQGLESEYGQAVENSQPIIDGFDGLMARINA
;
A
#
# COMPACT_ATOMS: atom_id res chain seq x y z
N MET A 1 54.91 -21.03 19.03
CA MET A 1 53.81 -21.43 18.13
C MET A 1 52.84 -20.27 17.85
N ILE A 2 52.24 -19.66 18.88
CA ILE A 2 51.30 -18.52 18.76
C ILE A 2 51.92 -17.29 18.06
N GLN A 3 53.15 -16.91 18.42
CA GLN A 3 53.83 -15.77 17.79
C GLN A 3 54.08 -15.99 16.29
N ARG A 4 54.34 -17.24 15.87
CA ARG A 4 54.57 -17.61 14.46
C ARG A 4 53.29 -17.53 13.64
N PHE A 5 52.15 -17.87 14.24
CA PHE A 5 50.83 -17.69 13.63
C PHE A 5 50.52 -16.20 13.37
N PHE A 6 50.73 -15.33 14.38
CA PHE A 6 50.52 -13.90 14.18
C PHE A 6 51.53 -13.26 13.21
N LEU A 7 52.78 -13.73 13.18
CA LEU A 7 53.75 -13.31 12.16
C LEU A 7 53.31 -13.70 10.74
N LEU A 8 52.66 -14.86 10.57
CA LEU A 8 52.09 -15.26 9.29
C LEU A 8 50.86 -14.41 8.92
N CYS A 9 50.04 -14.01 9.91
CA CYS A 9 48.89 -13.13 9.71
C CYS A 9 49.29 -11.71 9.31
N SER A 10 50.44 -11.20 9.75
CA SER A 10 50.92 -9.85 9.39
C SER A 10 51.44 -9.73 7.95
N GLY A 11 51.57 -10.87 7.24
CA GLY A 11 52.09 -10.90 5.87
C GLY A 11 53.59 -10.63 5.76
N ALA A 12 54.31 -10.63 6.88
CA ALA A 12 55.76 -10.40 6.91
C ALA A 12 56.55 -11.69 6.62
N ASP A 13 57.75 -11.54 6.06
CA ASP A 13 58.63 -12.68 5.78
C ASP A 13 59.14 -13.29 7.10
N THR A 14 58.65 -14.49 7.41
CA THR A 14 58.99 -15.20 8.64
C THR A 14 60.45 -15.64 8.70
N GLN A 15 61.12 -15.82 7.55
CA GLN A 15 62.52 -16.25 7.50
C GLN A 15 63.44 -15.09 7.86
N ILE A 16 63.19 -13.90 7.31
CA ILE A 16 63.97 -12.69 7.62
C ILE A 16 63.75 -12.25 9.07
N LEU A 17 62.52 -12.38 9.58
CA LEU A 17 62.18 -11.98 10.95
C LEU A 17 62.69 -12.95 12.03
N GLU A 18 63.05 -14.19 11.68
CA GLU A 18 63.67 -15.13 12.63
C GLU A 18 65.10 -14.71 13.01
N ASP A 19 65.82 -14.00 12.12
CA ASP A 19 67.17 -13.45 12.34
C ASP A 19 67.18 -12.06 13.01
N CYS A 20 66.01 -11.44 13.18
CA CYS A 20 65.84 -10.11 13.77
C CYS A 20 65.70 -10.13 15.31
N SER A 21 65.86 -8.95 15.92
CA SER A 21 65.73 -8.78 17.38
C SER A 21 64.34 -9.19 17.91
N PRO A 22 64.24 -9.70 19.15
CA PRO A 22 62.95 -10.10 19.75
C PRO A 22 61.90 -8.98 19.78
N GLY A 23 62.34 -7.71 19.84
CA GLY A 23 61.46 -6.54 19.81
C GLY A 23 60.76 -6.35 18.47
N GLU A 24 61.46 -6.56 17.35
CA GLU A 24 60.87 -6.43 16.01
C GLU A 24 59.88 -7.56 15.72
N ARG A 25 60.20 -8.79 16.13
CA ARG A 25 59.29 -9.93 16.04
C ARG A 25 58.00 -9.71 16.84
N THR A 26 58.09 -9.07 18.00
CA THR A 26 56.92 -8.76 18.84
C THR A 26 56.06 -7.66 18.21
N LYS A 27 56.68 -6.67 17.55
CA LYS A 27 55.96 -5.62 16.82
C LYS A 27 55.15 -6.18 15.64
N TYR A 28 55.76 -7.00 14.78
CA TYR A 28 55.06 -7.61 13.65
C TYR A 28 54.02 -8.65 14.09
N ALA A 29 54.26 -9.37 15.19
CA ALA A 29 53.24 -10.22 15.80
C ALA A 29 52.05 -9.40 16.32
N GLY A 30 52.28 -8.21 16.90
CA GLY A 30 51.21 -7.29 17.30
C GLY A 30 50.36 -6.79 16.12
N ILE A 31 51.00 -6.45 15.00
CA ILE A 31 50.30 -6.08 13.76
C ILE A 31 49.49 -7.25 13.20
N GLY A 32 50.03 -8.47 13.25
CA GLY A 32 49.28 -9.65 12.82
C GLY A 32 48.11 -10.02 13.74
N ALA A 33 48.24 -9.73 15.04
CA ALA A 33 47.17 -9.91 16.00
C ALA A 33 46.01 -8.94 15.74
N THR A 34 46.29 -7.67 15.41
CA THR A 34 45.21 -6.71 15.09
C THR A 34 44.45 -7.11 13.83
N VAL A 35 45.14 -7.52 12.77
CA VAL A 35 44.50 -8.04 11.53
C VAL A 35 43.64 -9.27 11.82
N PHE A 36 44.13 -10.21 12.64
CA PHE A 36 43.37 -11.40 13.03
C PHE A 36 42.12 -11.05 13.84
N PHE A 37 42.23 -10.21 14.87
CA PHE A 37 41.07 -9.80 15.67
C PHE A 37 40.05 -9.00 14.86
N THR A 38 40.49 -8.16 13.90
CA THR A 38 39.59 -7.48 12.98
C THR A 38 38.80 -8.47 12.12
N ALA A 39 39.45 -9.52 11.61
CA ALA A 39 38.78 -10.58 10.84
C ALA A 39 37.77 -11.38 11.68
N VAL A 40 38.10 -11.70 12.94
CA VAL A 40 37.19 -12.40 13.86
C VAL A 40 35.96 -11.53 14.18
N MET A 41 36.17 -10.24 14.44
CA MET A 41 35.06 -9.32 14.66
C MET A 41 34.20 -9.15 13.42
N ALA A 42 34.81 -9.11 12.22
CA ALA A 42 34.07 -9.09 10.96
C ALA A 42 33.25 -10.37 10.73
N PHE A 43 33.80 -11.55 11.06
CA PHE A 43 33.08 -12.83 11.03
C PHE A 43 31.84 -12.80 11.92
N LEU A 44 32.01 -12.39 13.19
CA LEU A 44 30.91 -12.34 14.15
C LEU A 44 29.86 -11.31 13.77
N ALA A 45 30.28 -10.10 13.37
CA ALA A 45 29.38 -9.03 12.98
C ALA A 45 28.61 -9.36 11.69
N GLY A 46 29.31 -9.82 10.64
CA GLY A 46 28.70 -10.20 9.37
C GLY A 46 27.81 -11.43 9.50
N GLY A 47 28.22 -12.42 10.28
CA GLY A 47 27.42 -13.60 10.59
C GLY A 47 26.16 -13.26 11.38
N TYR A 48 26.27 -12.46 12.45
CA TYR A 48 25.12 -12.01 13.24
C TYR A 48 24.15 -11.17 12.39
N ALA A 49 24.68 -10.25 11.58
CA ALA A 49 23.87 -9.45 10.67
C ALA A 49 23.08 -10.34 9.69
N LEU A 50 23.74 -11.31 9.03
CA LEU A 50 23.02 -12.20 8.11
C LEU A 50 22.05 -13.14 8.83
N TYR A 51 22.36 -13.55 10.06
CA TYR A 51 21.43 -14.31 10.89
C TYR A 51 20.15 -13.52 11.16
N THR A 52 20.25 -12.23 11.48
CA THR A 52 19.06 -11.37 11.69
C THR A 52 18.22 -11.17 10.43
N VAL A 53 18.80 -11.38 9.24
CA VAL A 53 18.14 -11.19 7.94
C VAL A 53 17.46 -12.47 7.45
N PHE A 54 18.14 -13.61 7.56
CA PHE A 54 17.70 -14.87 6.95
C PHE A 54 17.25 -15.93 7.97
N ASP A 55 17.37 -15.66 9.27
CA ASP A 55 17.04 -16.56 10.38
C ASP A 55 17.63 -17.99 10.21
N SER A 56 18.77 -18.06 9.52
CA SER A 56 19.42 -19.31 9.15
C SER A 56 20.86 -19.34 9.64
N VAL A 57 21.10 -20.19 10.63
CA VAL A 57 22.43 -20.38 11.25
C VAL A 57 23.46 -20.83 10.22
N TRP A 58 23.08 -21.69 9.28
CA TRP A 58 24.00 -22.23 8.27
C TRP A 58 24.45 -21.17 7.26
N ILE A 59 23.52 -20.34 6.80
CA ILE A 59 23.83 -19.24 5.87
C ILE A 59 24.66 -18.18 6.59
N ALA A 60 24.31 -17.85 7.83
CA ALA A 60 25.05 -16.92 8.67
C ALA A 60 26.50 -17.35 8.91
N LEU A 61 26.73 -18.62 9.27
CA LEU A 61 28.08 -19.17 9.46
C LEU A 61 28.88 -19.20 8.16
N GLY A 62 28.27 -19.67 7.06
CA GLY A 62 28.93 -19.74 5.76
C GLY A 62 29.35 -18.37 5.25
N PHE A 63 28.43 -17.40 5.28
CA PHE A 63 28.72 -16.03 4.89
C PHE A 63 29.72 -15.37 5.82
N GLY A 64 29.53 -15.48 7.15
CA GLY A 64 30.45 -14.94 8.14
C GLY A 64 31.88 -15.41 7.89
N LEU A 65 32.08 -16.70 7.55
CA LEU A 65 33.37 -17.29 7.25
C LEU A 65 34.01 -16.65 6.02
N VAL A 66 33.27 -16.60 4.92
CA VAL A 66 33.73 -15.97 3.66
C VAL A 66 34.04 -14.49 3.90
N TRP A 67 33.20 -13.78 4.64
CA TRP A 67 33.33 -12.36 4.95
C TRP A 67 34.54 -12.05 5.83
N GLY A 68 34.71 -12.82 6.91
CA GLY A 68 35.88 -12.72 7.79
C GLY A 68 37.18 -13.02 7.05
N LEU A 69 37.20 -14.03 6.17
CA LEU A 69 38.35 -14.33 5.32
C LEU A 69 38.65 -13.22 4.30
N LEU A 70 37.61 -12.59 3.73
CA LEU A 70 37.77 -11.47 2.81
C LEU A 70 38.40 -10.28 3.52
N ILE A 71 37.88 -9.88 4.69
CA ILE A 71 38.45 -8.78 5.49
C ILE A 71 39.88 -9.13 5.94
N PHE A 72 40.13 -10.37 6.36
CA PHE A 72 41.47 -10.84 6.70
C PHE A 72 42.46 -10.68 5.53
N ASN A 73 42.05 -11.10 4.32
CA ASN A 73 42.90 -11.04 3.14
C ASN A 73 43.19 -9.59 2.72
N LEU A 74 42.16 -8.73 2.75
CA LEU A 74 42.25 -7.32 2.41
C LEU A 74 43.13 -6.55 3.40
N ASP A 75 42.89 -6.70 4.70
CA ASP A 75 43.68 -6.01 5.73
C ASP A 75 45.14 -6.49 5.71
N ARG A 76 45.39 -7.79 5.49
CA ARG A 76 46.73 -8.32 5.31
C ARG A 76 47.42 -7.74 4.08
N TYR A 77 46.73 -7.63 2.95
CA TYR A 77 47.26 -7.04 1.72
C TYR A 77 47.66 -5.58 1.94
N ILE A 78 46.80 -4.79 2.58
CA ILE A 78 47.06 -3.38 2.89
C ILE A 78 48.28 -3.24 3.80
N VAL A 79 48.33 -4.00 4.90
CA VAL A 79 49.47 -3.99 5.84
C VAL A 79 50.78 -4.36 5.14
N SER A 80 50.77 -5.33 4.24
CA SER A 80 51.96 -5.78 3.50
C SER A 80 52.45 -4.77 2.44
N THR A 81 51.58 -3.87 1.97
CA THR A 81 51.89 -2.93 0.88
C THR A 81 52.36 -1.56 1.38
N ILE A 82 52.15 -1.24 2.67
CA ILE A 82 52.60 0.02 3.27
C ILE A 82 54.13 0.02 3.36
N LYS A 83 54.78 0.82 2.50
CA LYS A 83 56.21 1.10 2.56
C LYS A 83 56.45 2.34 3.41
N LYS A 84 57.41 2.26 4.32
CA LYS A 84 57.84 3.42 5.12
C LYS A 84 58.35 4.52 4.18
N SER A 85 57.74 5.70 4.22
CA SER A 85 58.13 6.86 3.43
C SER A 85 58.52 8.01 4.35
N ASP A 86 59.53 8.82 3.99
CA ASP A 86 60.03 9.91 4.85
C ASP A 86 58.98 10.99 5.22
N ASN A 87 57.88 11.07 4.47
CA ASN A 87 56.80 12.04 4.71
C ASN A 87 55.60 11.39 5.41
N LYS A 88 55.27 11.85 6.61
CA LYS A 88 54.08 11.39 7.38
C LYS A 88 52.74 11.57 6.63
N TRP A 89 52.67 12.54 5.71
CA TRP A 89 51.49 12.78 4.87
C TRP A 89 51.28 11.72 3.79
N SER A 90 52.35 11.14 3.22
CA SER A 90 52.21 10.05 2.25
C SER A 90 51.83 8.72 2.89
N GLU A 91 52.13 8.52 4.18
CA GLU A 91 51.64 7.36 4.94
C GLU A 91 50.13 7.41 5.16
N ILE A 92 49.57 8.59 5.44
CA ILE A 92 48.12 8.79 5.60
C ILE A 92 47.40 8.54 4.26
N TRP A 93 47.94 9.04 3.16
CA TRP A 93 47.35 8.85 1.82
C TRP A 93 47.38 7.39 1.36
N GLN A 94 48.39 6.62 1.75
CA GLN A 94 48.46 5.18 1.49
C GLN A 94 47.42 4.38 2.29
N ALA A 95 46.95 4.90 3.44
CA ALA A 95 45.89 4.28 4.24
C ALA A 95 44.46 4.66 3.78
N THR A 96 44.29 5.71 2.96
CA THR A 96 42.99 6.21 2.49
C THR A 96 42.14 5.19 1.70
N PRO A 97 42.71 4.34 0.81
CA PRO A 97 41.94 3.33 0.10
C PRO A 97 41.17 2.38 1.04
N ARG A 98 41.73 2.09 2.23
CA ARG A 98 41.07 1.27 3.26
C ARG A 98 39.80 1.92 3.79
N PHE A 99 39.84 3.24 4.00
CA PHE A 99 38.69 3.98 4.50
C PHE A 99 37.57 4.05 3.46
N ILE A 100 37.91 4.32 2.19
CA ILE A 100 36.93 4.36 1.10
C ILE A 100 36.26 2.99 0.92
N LEU A 101 37.04 1.92 0.93
CA LEU A 101 36.53 0.56 0.80
C LEU A 101 35.63 0.17 1.98
N ALA A 102 36.00 0.57 3.21
CA ALA A 102 35.16 0.35 4.39
C ALA A 102 33.82 1.09 4.29
N VAL A 103 33.80 2.32 3.76
CA VAL A 103 32.56 3.09 3.55
C VAL A 103 31.69 2.45 2.48
N ILE A 104 32.25 2.01 1.35
CA ILE A 104 31.49 1.33 0.28
C ILE A 104 30.86 0.05 0.83
N ILE A 105 31.64 -0.76 1.53
CA ILE A 105 31.18 -1.99 2.18
C ILE A 105 30.06 -1.68 3.18
N ALA A 106 30.22 -0.64 4.00
CA ALA A 106 29.22 -0.25 4.98
C ALA A 106 27.89 0.12 4.31
N VAL A 107 27.90 0.91 3.23
CA VAL A 107 26.67 1.31 2.52
C VAL A 107 26.01 0.11 1.83
N VAL A 108 26.81 -0.72 1.14
CA VAL A 108 26.30 -1.89 0.40
C VAL A 108 25.68 -2.94 1.32
N ILE A 109 26.22 -3.10 2.54
CA ILE A 109 25.69 -4.04 3.53
C ILE A 109 24.53 -3.43 4.32
N ALA A 110 24.62 -2.16 4.69
CA ALA A 110 23.61 -1.50 5.53
C ALA A 110 22.23 -1.47 4.86
N LYS A 111 22.15 -1.17 3.56
CA LYS A 111 20.85 -1.01 2.88
C LYS A 111 20.01 -2.29 2.81
N PRO A 112 20.54 -3.46 2.40
CA PRO A 112 19.80 -4.71 2.46
C PRO A 112 19.39 -5.12 3.88
N LEU A 113 20.28 -4.89 4.86
CA LEU A 113 20.00 -5.17 6.28
C LEU A 113 18.87 -4.30 6.82
N GLU A 114 18.91 -3.01 6.54
CA GLU A 114 17.89 -2.03 6.91
C GLU A 114 16.52 -2.46 6.35
N LEU A 115 16.44 -2.73 5.04
CA LEU A 115 15.20 -3.18 4.40
C LEU A 115 14.67 -4.49 4.97
N LYS A 116 15.55 -5.42 5.39
CA LYS A 116 15.10 -6.70 5.96
C LYS A 116 14.70 -6.59 7.42
N ILE A 117 15.45 -5.84 8.22
CA ILE A 117 15.15 -5.61 9.64
C ILE A 117 13.81 -4.88 9.77
N PHE A 118 13.55 -3.92 8.89
CA PHE A 118 12.31 -3.14 8.86
C PHE A 118 11.26 -3.69 7.89
N GLU A 119 11.40 -4.93 7.41
CA GLU A 119 10.45 -5.51 6.44
C GLU A 119 9.00 -5.42 6.94
N LYS A 120 8.77 -5.68 8.23
CA LYS A 120 7.42 -5.63 8.84
C LYS A 120 6.87 -4.21 8.92
N GLU A 121 7.72 -3.25 9.28
CA GLU A 121 7.35 -1.83 9.35
C GLU A 121 7.09 -1.27 7.94
N ILE A 122 7.94 -1.60 6.97
CA ILE A 122 7.80 -1.22 5.57
C ILE A 122 6.51 -1.82 4.99
N ASP A 123 6.26 -3.12 5.19
CA ASP A 123 5.04 -3.78 4.73
C ASP A 123 3.79 -3.13 5.33
N ARG A 124 3.85 -2.71 6.60
CA ARG A 124 2.75 -1.99 7.26
C ARG A 124 2.47 -0.63 6.62
N VAL A 125 3.52 0.16 6.39
CA VAL A 125 3.40 1.49 5.75
C VAL A 125 2.93 1.33 4.31
N LEU A 126 3.44 0.35 3.56
CA LEU A 126 2.98 0.05 2.21
C LEU A 126 1.51 -0.38 2.19
N LEU A 127 1.07 -1.17 3.16
CA LEU A 127 -0.34 -1.56 3.28
C LEU A 127 -1.23 -0.35 3.59
N GLU A 128 -0.79 0.56 4.46
CA GLU A 128 -1.48 1.82 4.73
C GLU A 128 -1.57 2.70 3.48
N GLN A 129 -0.46 2.90 2.76
CA GLN A 129 -0.45 3.62 1.49
C GLN A 129 -1.36 2.96 0.44
N LYS A 130 -1.34 1.63 0.33
CA LYS A 130 -2.23 0.89 -0.58
C LYS A 130 -3.70 1.10 -0.23
N ASN A 131 -4.05 1.12 1.06
CA ASN A 131 -5.40 1.42 1.49
C ASN A 131 -5.80 2.85 1.15
N ASP A 132 -4.92 3.83 1.38
CA ASP A 132 -5.16 5.24 1.04
C ASP A 132 -5.35 5.43 -0.47
N PHE A 133 -4.50 4.81 -1.29
CA PHE A 133 -4.65 4.81 -2.75
C PHE A 133 -5.95 4.12 -3.18
N THR A 134 -6.31 3.00 -2.56
CA THR A 134 -7.57 2.30 -2.85
C THR A 134 -8.78 3.17 -2.52
N LEU A 135 -8.75 3.86 -1.37
CA LEU A 135 -9.81 4.76 -0.95
C LEU A 135 -9.91 5.96 -1.90
N ALA A 136 -8.79 6.63 -2.18
CA ALA A 136 -8.76 7.78 -3.09
C ALA A 136 -9.25 7.41 -4.50
N ASN A 137 -8.87 6.25 -5.00
CA ASN A 137 -9.33 5.76 -6.30
C ASN A 137 -10.84 5.43 -6.28
N LYS A 138 -11.34 4.78 -5.23
CA LYS A 138 -12.79 4.56 -5.07
C LYS A 138 -13.56 5.88 -5.01
N ASP A 139 -13.06 6.87 -4.28
CA ASP A 139 -13.68 8.20 -4.19
C ASP A 139 -13.69 8.91 -5.54
N GLN A 140 -12.58 8.84 -6.30
CA GLN A 140 -12.49 9.44 -7.63
C GLN A 140 -13.46 8.78 -8.62
N ILE A 141 -13.58 7.45 -8.59
CA ILE A 141 -14.57 6.73 -9.39
C ILE A 141 -15.98 7.11 -8.89
N ALA A 142 -16.24 7.12 -7.59
CA ALA A 142 -17.55 7.46 -7.03
C ALA A 142 -18.02 8.87 -7.42
N GLN A 143 -17.11 9.86 -7.52
CA GLN A 143 -17.44 11.20 -8.00
C GLN A 143 -17.98 11.22 -9.44
N GLN A 144 -17.64 10.22 -10.26
CA GLN A 144 -18.14 10.10 -11.62
C GLN A 144 -19.55 9.49 -11.68
N TYR A 145 -19.84 8.49 -10.84
CA TYR A 145 -21.10 7.73 -10.91
C TYR A 145 -22.17 8.20 -9.92
N SER A 146 -21.79 8.59 -8.70
CA SER A 146 -22.71 9.02 -7.63
C SER A 146 -23.66 10.16 -8.04
N PRO A 147 -23.22 11.26 -8.71
CA PRO A 147 -24.15 12.31 -9.12
C PRO A 147 -25.12 11.83 -10.22
N VAL A 148 -24.69 10.93 -11.10
CA VAL A 148 -25.54 10.38 -12.16
C VAL A 148 -26.61 9.48 -11.57
N ILE A 149 -26.23 8.57 -10.66
CA ILE A 149 -27.17 7.71 -9.94
C ILE A 149 -28.15 8.56 -9.13
N GLY A 150 -27.65 9.56 -8.38
CA GLY A 150 -28.51 10.45 -7.60
C GLY A 150 -29.52 11.24 -8.43
N ASN A 151 -29.15 11.65 -9.66
CA ASN A 151 -30.09 12.29 -10.59
C ASN A 151 -31.19 11.33 -11.04
N LEU A 152 -30.84 10.08 -11.36
CA LEU A 152 -31.81 9.05 -11.74
C LEU A 152 -32.75 8.67 -10.58
N GLU A 153 -32.22 8.58 -9.36
CA GLU A 153 -33.03 8.38 -8.15
C GLU A 153 -34.00 9.55 -7.91
N SER A 154 -33.54 10.78 -8.14
CA SER A 154 -34.40 11.97 -8.08
C SER A 154 -35.49 11.93 -9.14
N GLU A 155 -35.22 11.44 -10.34
CA GLU A 155 -36.23 11.28 -11.41
C GLU A 155 -37.28 10.24 -11.02
N ILE A 156 -36.88 9.11 -10.44
CA ILE A 156 -37.81 8.12 -9.86
C ILE A 156 -38.70 8.77 -8.79
N GLN A 157 -38.12 9.61 -7.92
CA GLN A 157 -38.90 10.26 -6.88
C GLN A 157 -39.95 11.22 -7.46
N VAL A 158 -39.59 12.01 -8.47
CA VAL A 158 -40.54 12.89 -9.18
C VAL A 158 -41.68 12.09 -9.81
N LEU A 159 -41.40 10.94 -10.43
CA LEU A 159 -42.43 10.08 -11.03
C LEU A 159 -43.36 9.46 -9.98
N LYS A 160 -42.86 9.17 -8.77
CA LYS A 160 -43.67 8.70 -7.64
C LYS A 160 -44.53 9.82 -7.08
N ASP A 161 -43.96 11.00 -6.87
CA ASP A 161 -44.68 12.17 -6.36
C ASP A 161 -45.82 12.58 -7.31
N GLU A 162 -45.63 12.46 -8.63
CA GLU A 162 -46.67 12.69 -9.64
C GLU A 162 -47.86 11.74 -9.47
N VAL A 163 -47.59 10.45 -9.21
CA VAL A 163 -48.62 9.44 -8.94
C VAL A 163 -49.34 9.73 -7.63
N ASP A 164 -48.60 10.04 -6.56
CA ASP A 164 -49.16 10.32 -5.23
C ASP A 164 -50.04 11.58 -5.25
N SER A 165 -49.63 12.61 -5.99
CA SER A 165 -50.42 13.83 -6.18
C SER A 165 -51.73 13.51 -6.92
N LYS A 166 -51.67 12.75 -8.02
CA LYS A 166 -52.86 12.39 -8.80
C LYS A 166 -53.79 11.44 -8.02
N GLU A 167 -53.23 10.57 -7.19
CA GLU A 167 -53.97 9.71 -6.27
C GLU A 167 -54.70 10.51 -5.20
N THR A 168 -54.05 11.54 -4.63
CA THR A 168 -54.67 12.45 -3.67
C THR A 168 -55.84 13.20 -4.31
N GLU A 169 -55.68 13.77 -5.51
CA GLU A 169 -56.76 14.44 -6.25
C GLU A 169 -57.95 13.48 -6.52
N THR A 170 -57.65 12.23 -6.90
CA THR A 170 -58.68 11.22 -7.15
C THR A 170 -59.44 10.85 -5.88
N ASN A 171 -58.73 10.71 -4.75
CA ASN A 171 -59.35 10.43 -3.44
C ASN A 171 -60.20 11.60 -2.94
N GLU A 172 -59.81 12.85 -3.20
CA GLU A 172 -60.63 14.02 -2.89
C GLU A 172 -61.93 14.03 -3.71
N LEU A 173 -61.86 13.67 -5.00
CA LEU A 173 -63.04 13.50 -5.85
C LEU A 173 -63.96 12.37 -5.33
N TYR A 174 -63.38 11.28 -4.84
CA TYR A 174 -64.12 10.20 -4.20
C TYR A 174 -64.92 10.69 -2.98
N GLU A 175 -64.24 11.36 -2.06
CA GLU A 175 -64.86 11.91 -0.85
C GLU A 175 -65.97 12.92 -1.16
N THR A 176 -65.78 13.76 -2.19
CA THR A 176 -66.77 14.78 -2.56
C THR A 176 -68.06 14.22 -3.14
N TYR A 177 -68.02 13.14 -3.92
CA TYR A 177 -69.25 12.52 -4.45
C TYR A 177 -69.94 11.62 -3.41
N ILE A 178 -69.18 10.96 -2.52
CA ILE A 178 -69.74 10.18 -1.41
C ILE A 178 -70.43 11.11 -0.41
N ALA A 179 -69.81 12.24 -0.07
CA ALA A 179 -70.42 13.24 0.81
C ALA A 179 -71.70 13.85 0.23
N GLU A 180 -71.82 13.94 -1.10
CA GLU A 180 -73.05 14.34 -1.78
C GLU A 180 -74.15 13.27 -1.60
N ALA A 181 -73.82 11.99 -1.83
CA ALA A 181 -74.78 10.90 -1.69
C ALA A 181 -75.34 10.77 -0.26
N GLU A 182 -74.50 11.05 0.73
CA GLU A 182 -74.84 11.04 2.15
C GLU A 182 -75.49 12.34 2.65
N GLY A 183 -75.60 13.37 1.80
CA GLY A 183 -76.18 14.67 2.16
C GLY A 183 -75.30 15.51 3.10
N ARG A 184 -74.00 15.21 3.25
CA ARG A 184 -73.05 15.93 4.11
C ARG A 184 -72.51 17.23 3.49
N LYS A 185 -72.40 17.29 2.16
CA LYS A 185 -71.88 18.46 1.41
C LYS A 185 -72.65 18.62 0.09
N GLY A 186 -72.67 19.84 -0.47
CA GLY A 186 -73.30 20.13 -1.76
C GLY A 186 -74.80 20.39 -1.65
N THR A 187 -75.64 19.57 -2.31
CA THR A 187 -77.11 19.79 -2.32
C THR A 187 -77.78 19.44 -0.98
N MET A 188 -77.08 18.75 -0.07
CA MET A 188 -77.59 18.28 1.23
C MET A 188 -78.81 17.35 1.14
N LEU A 189 -79.11 16.85 -0.06
CA LEU A 189 -80.17 15.88 -0.30
C LEU A 189 -79.57 14.48 -0.31
N VAL A 190 -80.09 13.60 0.54
CA VAL A 190 -79.65 12.19 0.58
C VAL A 190 -80.12 11.50 -0.70
N GLY A 191 -79.19 10.86 -1.41
CA GLY A 191 -79.49 10.06 -2.59
C GLY A 191 -78.58 10.31 -3.80
N LYS A 192 -78.85 9.55 -4.87
CA LYS A 192 -78.03 9.55 -6.10
C LYS A 192 -78.71 10.37 -7.20
N GLY A 193 -78.66 11.70 -7.05
CA GLY A 193 -79.23 12.64 -8.03
C GLY A 193 -78.31 12.93 -9.25
N PRO A 194 -78.71 13.85 -10.15
CA PRO A 194 -77.92 14.24 -11.32
C PRO A 194 -76.53 14.79 -10.96
N VAL A 195 -76.44 15.62 -9.92
CA VAL A 195 -75.18 16.19 -9.41
C VAL A 195 -74.22 15.10 -8.91
N TYR A 196 -74.75 14.05 -8.29
CA TYR A 196 -73.95 12.87 -7.90
C TYR A 196 -73.40 12.15 -9.15
N SER A 197 -74.23 11.98 -10.19
CA SER A 197 -73.82 11.33 -11.44
C SER A 197 -72.67 12.10 -12.13
N GLU A 198 -72.74 13.43 -12.19
CA GLU A 198 -71.69 14.25 -12.78
C GLU A 198 -70.37 14.18 -11.98
N LYS A 199 -70.45 14.26 -10.65
CA LYS A 199 -69.26 14.13 -9.79
C LYS A 199 -68.63 12.74 -9.87
N ARG A 200 -69.45 11.70 -9.92
CA ARG A 200 -68.99 10.32 -10.13
C ARG A 200 -68.32 10.15 -11.49
N GLN A 201 -68.90 10.71 -12.56
CA GLN A 201 -68.30 10.63 -13.89
C GLN A 201 -66.92 11.30 -13.93
N LYS A 202 -66.74 12.43 -13.22
CA LYS A 202 -65.42 13.08 -13.07
C LYS A 202 -64.42 12.21 -12.32
N HIS A 203 -64.84 11.59 -11.21
CA HIS A 203 -64.00 10.65 -10.48
C HIS A 203 -63.61 9.45 -11.35
N ASP A 204 -64.57 8.84 -12.06
CA ASP A 204 -64.31 7.67 -12.90
C ASP A 204 -63.36 7.99 -14.06
N ALA A 205 -63.41 9.22 -14.60
CA ALA A 205 -62.43 9.71 -15.57
C ALA A 205 -61.03 9.87 -14.95
N TYR A 206 -60.92 10.51 -13.77
CA TYR A 206 -59.65 10.67 -13.06
C TYR A 206 -59.03 9.33 -12.62
N LEU A 207 -59.86 8.35 -12.27
CA LEU A 207 -59.42 7.01 -11.93
C LEU A 207 -58.83 6.27 -13.14
N ALA A 208 -59.41 6.46 -14.33
CA ALA A 208 -58.84 5.94 -15.58
C ALA A 208 -57.49 6.60 -15.90
N GLU A 209 -57.40 7.93 -15.79
CA GLU A 209 -56.14 8.68 -15.95
C GLU A 209 -55.08 8.24 -14.93
N LEU A 210 -55.45 8.02 -13.66
CA LEU A 210 -54.54 7.54 -12.62
C LEU A 210 -54.01 6.14 -12.94
N SER A 211 -54.86 5.24 -13.46
CA SER A 211 -54.43 3.90 -13.87
C SER A 211 -53.43 3.95 -15.02
N GLU A 212 -53.66 4.81 -16.01
CA GLU A 212 -52.75 5.00 -17.14
C GLU A 212 -51.42 5.64 -16.70
N LEU A 213 -51.49 6.64 -15.83
CA LEU A 213 -50.31 7.27 -15.23
C LEU A 213 -49.48 6.27 -14.43
N LYS A 214 -50.11 5.45 -13.59
CA LYS A 214 -49.45 4.37 -12.83
C LYS A 214 -48.76 3.37 -13.75
N SER A 215 -49.40 2.97 -14.85
CA SER A 215 -48.79 2.05 -15.83
C SER A 215 -47.57 2.69 -16.51
N THR A 216 -47.72 3.92 -16.99
CA THR A 216 -46.66 4.65 -17.70
C THR A 216 -45.47 4.93 -16.81
N ASN A 217 -45.71 5.44 -15.59
CA ASN A 217 -44.63 5.74 -14.65
C ASN A 217 -43.97 4.47 -14.12
N LYS A 218 -44.69 3.34 -14.00
CA LYS A 218 -44.07 2.05 -13.67
C LYS A 218 -43.09 1.58 -14.74
N GLU A 219 -43.42 1.73 -16.03
CA GLU A 219 -42.52 1.39 -17.13
C GLU A 219 -41.27 2.29 -17.14
N LYS A 220 -41.45 3.60 -16.93
CA LYS A 220 -40.33 4.56 -16.82
C LYS A 220 -39.43 4.24 -15.62
N ILE A 221 -40.01 3.98 -14.44
CA ILE A 221 -39.26 3.63 -13.24
C ILE A 221 -38.46 2.34 -13.48
N ALA A 222 -39.06 1.31 -14.07
CA ALA A 222 -38.34 0.07 -14.37
C ALA A 222 -37.17 0.28 -15.34
N ALA A 223 -37.33 1.17 -16.33
CA ALA A 223 -36.25 1.53 -17.24
C ALA A 223 -35.11 2.28 -16.52
N ILE A 224 -35.44 3.23 -15.63
CA ILE A 224 -34.45 3.97 -14.84
C ILE A 224 -33.74 3.04 -13.83
N GLU A 225 -34.46 2.15 -13.16
CA GLU A 225 -33.88 1.13 -12.27
C GLU A 225 -32.89 0.22 -13.02
N THR A 226 -33.20 -0.15 -14.26
CA THR A 226 -32.28 -0.91 -15.11
C THR A 226 -31.01 -0.11 -15.45
N GLN A 227 -31.13 1.20 -15.70
CA GLN A 227 -29.99 2.08 -15.93
C GLN A 227 -29.11 2.22 -14.69
N ILE A 228 -29.72 2.37 -13.50
CA ILE A 228 -29.00 2.41 -12.22
C ILE A 228 -28.22 1.11 -12.02
N GLN A 229 -28.84 -0.05 -12.21
CA GLN A 229 -28.15 -1.34 -12.11
C GLN A 229 -26.97 -1.48 -13.09
N GLY A 230 -27.13 -0.96 -14.32
CA GLY A 230 -26.04 -0.91 -15.29
C GLY A 230 -24.86 -0.06 -14.79
N LEU A 231 -25.13 1.15 -14.30
CA LEU A 231 -24.13 2.06 -13.76
C LEU A 231 -23.43 1.51 -12.51
N GLU A 232 -24.16 0.84 -11.62
CA GLU A 232 -23.59 0.16 -10.44
C GLU A 232 -22.65 -0.98 -10.84
N SER A 233 -23.02 -1.73 -11.89
CA SER A 233 -22.16 -2.80 -12.43
C SER A 233 -20.89 -2.23 -13.06
N GLU A 234 -20.99 -1.16 -13.85
CA GLU A 234 -19.83 -0.46 -14.43
C GLU A 234 -18.93 0.12 -13.35
N TYR A 235 -19.50 0.73 -12.30
CA TYR A 235 -18.76 1.20 -11.13
C TYR A 235 -17.98 0.04 -10.47
N GLY A 236 -18.64 -1.09 -10.23
CA GLY A 236 -17.99 -2.28 -9.66
C GLY A 236 -16.83 -2.79 -10.50
N GLN A 237 -17.02 -2.87 -11.82
CA GLN A 237 -15.96 -3.29 -12.77
C GLN A 237 -14.81 -2.28 -12.81
N ALA A 238 -15.09 -0.97 -12.77
CA ALA A 238 -14.05 0.06 -12.76
C ALA A 238 -13.17 -0.05 -11.50
N VAL A 239 -13.79 -0.30 -10.34
CA VAL A 239 -13.07 -0.56 -9.08
C VAL A 239 -12.23 -1.85 -9.20
N GLU A 240 -12.82 -2.94 -9.69
CA GLU A 240 -12.11 -4.23 -9.82
C GLU A 240 -10.92 -4.15 -10.79
N ASN A 241 -11.08 -3.49 -11.94
CA ASN A 241 -10.02 -3.31 -12.93
C ASN A 241 -8.86 -2.45 -12.42
N SER A 242 -9.13 -1.54 -11.48
CA SER A 242 -8.11 -0.68 -10.87
C SER A 242 -7.31 -1.37 -9.76
N GLN A 243 -7.87 -2.40 -9.11
CA GLN A 243 -7.25 -3.07 -7.97
C GLN A 243 -5.89 -3.74 -8.31
N PRO A 244 -5.72 -4.46 -9.44
CA PRO A 244 -4.43 -5.04 -9.82
C PRO A 244 -3.31 -4.00 -10.02
N ILE A 245 -3.65 -2.78 -10.44
CA ILE A 245 -2.68 -1.70 -10.65
C ILE A 245 -2.15 -1.20 -9.30
N ILE A 246 -3.03 -1.10 -8.30
CA ILE A 246 -2.68 -0.73 -6.92
C ILE A 246 -1.88 -1.85 -6.24
N ASP A 247 -2.26 -3.10 -6.45
CA ASP A 247 -1.56 -4.25 -5.86
C ASP A 247 -0.14 -4.39 -6.41
N GLY A 248 0.08 -4.01 -7.68
CA GLY A 248 1.38 -3.90 -8.33
C GLY A 248 2.30 -2.81 -7.75
N PHE A 249 1.80 -1.93 -6.88
CA PHE A 249 2.57 -0.91 -6.15
C PHE A 249 3.40 -1.51 -4.98
N ASP A 250 4.09 -2.64 -5.20
CA ASP A 250 4.98 -3.29 -4.22
C ASP A 250 6.38 -3.56 -4.81
N GLY A 251 6.75 -2.80 -5.85
CA GLY A 251 8.08 -2.90 -6.46
C GLY A 251 9.20 -2.50 -5.51
N LEU A 252 10.44 -2.92 -5.83
CA LEU A 252 11.65 -2.58 -5.06
C LEU A 252 11.78 -1.08 -4.76
N MET A 253 11.38 -0.20 -5.69
CA MET A 253 11.39 1.26 -5.49
C MET A 253 10.40 1.72 -4.40
N ALA A 254 9.22 1.10 -4.29
CA ALA A 254 8.25 1.44 -3.25
C ALA A 254 8.80 1.09 -1.87
N ARG A 255 9.46 -0.08 -1.74
CA ARG A 255 10.13 -0.52 -0.52
C ARG A 255 11.35 0.30 -0.12
N ILE A 256 12.04 0.91 -1.08
CA ILE A 256 13.20 1.80 -0.81
C ILE A 256 12.75 3.20 -0.37
N ASN A 257 11.56 3.64 -0.81
CA ASN A 257 11.03 4.99 -0.54
C ASN A 257 10.08 5.07 0.67
N ALA A 258 9.59 3.92 1.15
CA ALA A 258 8.78 3.80 2.37
C ALA A 258 9.67 3.89 3.63
#